data_AF-A0A0X3PQ52-F1
#
_entry.id   AF-A0A0X3PQ52-F1
#
_cell.length_a   1.000
_cell.length_b   1.000
_cell.length_c   1.000
_cell.angle_alpha   90.00
_cell.angle_beta   90.00
_cell.angle_gamma   90.00
#
_symmetry.space_group_name_H-M   'P 1'
#
loop_
_entity.id
_entity.type
_entity.pdbx_description
1 polymer ?
#
loop_
_entity_poly.entity_id
_entity_poly.type
_entity_poly.pdbx_seq_one_letter_code
_entity_poly.pdbx_strand_id
1 'polypeptide(L)'
;MFSLRFFALLLFICKSICDTDILDSGRKDALPLSEKIFYKDFLNSFNFYNKYHISPKKITQASLAYVTPWNSKGYDIAKLFAIKFSHISPVWLRLPPSESCTVEGLHDIDSSWISAVRSVNEDVKFLPRLLFDGWTESDYQKLLRSSGAQSKCISTILPVLKG
;
A
#
# COMPACT_ATOMS: atom_id res chain seq x y z
N MET A 1 19.63 -14.22 -44.36
CA MET A 1 19.12 -12.91 -44.84
C MET A 1 17.97 -12.48 -43.92
N PHE A 2 18.30 -11.94 -42.75
CA PHE A 2 17.29 -11.49 -41.79
C PHE A 2 16.72 -10.15 -42.25
N SER A 3 15.41 -10.11 -42.48
CA SER A 3 14.70 -8.98 -43.07
C SER A 3 14.83 -7.74 -42.20
N LEU A 4 15.29 -6.64 -42.80
CA LEU A 4 15.40 -5.30 -42.21
C LEU A 4 14.09 -4.82 -41.55
N ARG A 5 12.95 -5.43 -41.91
CA ARG A 5 11.62 -5.15 -41.34
C ARG A 5 11.44 -5.68 -39.91
N PHE A 6 12.16 -6.73 -39.52
CA PHE A 6 12.05 -7.32 -38.17
C PHE A 6 12.77 -6.47 -37.12
N PHE A 7 13.88 -5.84 -37.49
CA PHE A 7 14.63 -4.94 -36.61
C PHE A 7 13.87 -3.63 -36.35
N ALA A 8 13.17 -3.11 -37.36
CA ALA A 8 12.35 -1.91 -37.22
C ALA A 8 11.16 -2.12 -36.26
N LEU A 9 10.54 -3.30 -36.27
CA LEU A 9 9.43 -3.65 -35.38
C LEU A 9 9.90 -3.79 -33.93
N LEU A 10 11.07 -4.39 -33.70
CA LEU A 10 11.65 -4.56 -32.37
C LEU A 10 12.07 -3.20 -31.75
N LEU A 11 12.60 -2.29 -32.56
CA LEU A 11 12.92 -0.92 -32.15
C LEU A 11 11.66 -0.09 -31.85
N PHE A 12 10.56 -0.31 -32.58
CA PHE A 12 9.28 0.35 -32.31
C PHE A 12 8.65 -0.12 -30.99
N ILE A 13 8.74 -1.42 -30.69
CA ILE A 13 8.24 -1.98 -29.43
C ILE A 13 9.09 -1.48 -28.25
N CYS A 14 10.42 -1.40 -28.41
CA CYS A 14 11.31 -0.90 -27.36
C CYS A 14 11.10 0.60 -27.07
N LYS A 15 10.82 1.41 -28.10
CA LYS A 15 10.52 2.84 -27.96
C LYS A 15 9.16 3.09 -27.30
N SER A 16 8.15 2.28 -27.65
CA SER A 16 6.82 2.35 -27.05
C SER A 16 6.82 1.99 -25.55
N ILE A 17 7.67 1.06 -25.12
CA ILE A 17 7.82 0.70 -23.71
C ILE A 17 8.53 1.84 -22.92
N CYS A 18 9.55 2.46 -23.52
CA CYS A 18 10.35 3.50 -22.85
C CYS A 18 9.61 4.86 -22.72
N ASP A 19 8.71 5.20 -23.64
CA ASP A 19 7.96 6.47 -23.60
C ASP A 19 6.89 6.50 -22.48
N THR A 20 6.45 5.35 -21.98
CA THR A 20 5.47 5.27 -20.87
C THR A 20 6.08 5.60 -19.50
N ASP A 21 7.40 5.52 -19.35
CA ASP A 21 8.10 5.85 -18.10
C ASP A 21 8.13 7.35 -17.81
N ILE A 22 8.01 8.20 -18.82
CA ILE A 22 8.28 9.64 -18.70
C ILE A 22 7.06 10.42 -18.16
N LEU A 23 5.85 9.90 -18.33
CA LEU A 23 4.60 10.67 -18.17
C LEU A 23 4.16 10.93 -16.71
N ASP A 24 4.72 10.23 -15.72
CA ASP A 24 4.45 10.51 -14.29
C ASP A 24 5.48 11.45 -13.65
N SER A 25 6.58 11.76 -14.34
CA SER A 25 7.67 12.61 -13.81
C SER A 25 7.41 14.11 -13.99
N GLY A 26 6.36 14.51 -14.70
CA GLY A 26 5.93 15.91 -14.83
C GLY A 26 7.00 16.89 -15.36
N ARG A 27 7.30 16.78 -16.66
CA ARG A 27 7.81 17.81 -17.61
C ARG A 27 9.35 18.02 -17.79
N LYS A 28 9.73 17.90 -19.09
CA LYS A 28 10.89 18.31 -19.93
C LYS A 28 12.33 18.26 -19.40
N ASP A 29 12.57 18.48 -18.12
CA ASP A 29 13.91 18.57 -17.54
C ASP A 29 14.01 17.64 -16.32
N ALA A 30 13.32 16.49 -16.39
CA ALA A 30 13.33 15.48 -15.35
C ALA A 30 14.78 15.25 -14.91
N LEU A 31 15.09 15.53 -13.65
CA LEU A 31 16.27 14.92 -13.06
C LEU A 31 16.04 13.42 -13.20
N PRO A 32 16.82 12.73 -14.06
CA PRO A 32 16.70 11.29 -14.14
C PRO A 32 16.91 10.75 -12.73
N LEU A 33 16.32 9.59 -12.43
CA LEU A 33 16.80 8.78 -11.32
C LEU A 33 18.32 8.67 -11.50
N SER A 34 19.05 9.47 -10.74
CA SER A 34 20.45 9.77 -10.93
C SER A 34 21.14 9.28 -9.67
N GLU A 35 22.24 8.56 -9.86
CA GLU A 35 23.09 8.14 -8.74
C GLU A 35 23.64 9.36 -7.98
N LYS A 36 23.80 10.50 -8.66
CA LYS A 36 24.20 11.77 -8.05
C LYS A 36 22.97 12.55 -7.64
N ILE A 37 22.71 12.61 -6.34
CA ILE A 37 21.61 13.36 -5.73
C ILE A 37 22.17 14.61 -5.06
N PHE A 38 21.75 15.80 -5.50
CA PHE A 38 22.04 17.06 -4.81
C PHE A 38 20.89 17.45 -3.87
N TYR A 39 21.22 17.85 -2.65
CA TYR A 39 20.21 18.19 -1.65
C TYR A 39 19.29 19.33 -2.09
N LYS A 40 19.81 20.33 -2.81
CA LYS A 40 19.02 21.45 -3.34
C LYS A 40 17.92 20.97 -4.29
N ASP A 41 18.28 20.03 -5.17
CA ASP A 41 17.35 19.46 -6.13
C ASP A 41 16.23 18.69 -5.43
N PHE A 42 16.57 17.90 -4.42
CA PHE A 42 15.58 17.22 -3.58
C PHE A 42 14.65 18.22 -2.88
N LEU A 43 15.21 19.23 -2.20
CA LEU A 43 14.40 20.22 -1.47
C LEU A 43 13.49 21.03 -2.39
N ASN A 44 13.89 21.24 -3.65
CA ASN A 44 13.09 21.93 -4.65
C ASN A 44 12.01 21.05 -5.30
N SER A 45 12.13 19.71 -5.20
CA SER A 45 11.26 18.77 -5.95
C SER A 45 10.51 17.74 -5.10
N PHE A 46 10.79 17.60 -3.79
CA PHE A 46 10.28 16.49 -2.96
C PHE A 46 8.75 16.37 -2.90
N ASN A 47 8.02 17.47 -3.09
CA ASN A 47 6.56 17.51 -3.04
C ASN A 47 5.92 17.63 -4.43
N PHE A 48 6.72 17.50 -5.49
CA PHE A 48 6.26 17.61 -6.86
C PHE A 48 5.61 16.30 -7.32
N TYR A 49 4.41 16.42 -7.88
CA TYR A 49 3.72 15.36 -8.61
C TYR A 49 2.73 15.99 -9.59
N ASN A 50 2.32 15.25 -10.62
CA ASN A 50 1.32 15.74 -11.57
C ASN A 50 -0.07 15.74 -10.93
N LYS A 51 -0.54 16.91 -10.52
CA LYS A 51 -1.84 17.10 -9.84
C LYS A 51 -3.05 16.82 -10.74
N TYR A 52 -2.88 16.88 -12.06
CA TYR A 52 -3.96 16.68 -13.03
C TYR A 52 -4.06 15.25 -13.53
N HIS A 53 -2.98 14.48 -13.42
CA HIS A 53 -2.91 13.11 -13.90
C HIS A 53 -2.01 12.28 -13.00
N ILE A 54 -2.63 11.42 -12.20
CA ILE A 54 -1.93 10.41 -11.41
C ILE A 54 -1.81 9.16 -12.29
N SER A 55 -0.59 8.82 -12.72
CA SER A 55 -0.45 7.61 -13.53
C SER A 55 -0.76 6.35 -12.70
N PRO A 56 -1.27 5.29 -13.35
CA PRO A 56 -1.43 4.01 -12.70
C PRO A 56 -0.07 3.45 -12.23
N LYS A 57 -0.15 2.40 -11.44
CA LYS A 57 1.01 1.65 -10.97
C LYS A 57 1.86 1.16 -12.15
N LYS A 58 3.16 1.50 -12.14
CA LYS A 58 4.13 1.09 -13.18
C LYS A 58 4.72 -0.30 -12.96
N ILE A 59 4.66 -0.81 -11.73
CA ILE A 59 5.19 -2.13 -11.35
C ILE A 59 4.08 -3.17 -11.37
N THR A 60 4.41 -4.39 -11.78
CA THR A 60 3.44 -5.51 -11.83
C THR A 60 3.28 -6.21 -10.48
N GLN A 61 4.30 -6.11 -9.61
CA GLN A 61 4.34 -6.70 -8.28
C GLN A 61 3.32 -6.05 -7.35
N ALA A 62 2.84 -6.75 -6.33
CA ALA A 62 1.98 -6.17 -5.31
C ALA A 62 2.64 -4.97 -4.59
N SER A 63 1.86 -3.92 -4.31
CA SER A 63 2.28 -2.74 -3.55
C SER A 63 1.39 -2.62 -2.32
N LEU A 64 2.01 -2.59 -1.14
CA LEU A 64 1.36 -2.49 0.15
C LEU A 64 1.69 -1.14 0.79
N ALA A 65 0.67 -0.37 1.15
CA ALA A 65 0.84 0.87 1.91
C ALA A 65 0.44 0.67 3.37
N TYR A 66 1.31 1.01 4.31
CA TYR A 66 0.93 1.15 5.72
C TYR A 66 0.38 2.55 5.97
N VAL A 67 -0.76 2.63 6.67
CA VAL A 67 -1.40 3.91 7.03
C VAL A 67 -1.61 3.95 8.53
N THR A 68 -1.10 5.00 9.18
CA THR A 68 -1.01 5.09 10.64
C THR A 68 -1.79 6.28 11.18
N PRO A 69 -2.58 6.14 12.27
CA PRO A 69 -3.37 7.23 12.85
C PRO A 69 -2.55 8.45 13.26
N TRP A 70 -1.34 8.25 13.79
CA TRP A 70 -0.45 9.33 14.25
C TRP A 70 0.24 10.12 13.11
N ASN A 71 0.04 9.71 11.85
CA ASN A 71 0.50 10.44 10.68
C ASN A 71 -0.67 10.62 9.70
N SER A 72 -1.52 11.60 9.99
CA SER A 72 -2.76 11.87 9.25
C SER A 72 -2.54 12.09 7.75
N LYS A 73 -1.38 12.64 7.35
CA LYS A 73 -1.00 12.80 5.93
C LYS A 73 -1.01 11.46 5.17
N GLY A 74 -0.78 10.34 5.85
CA GLY A 74 -0.87 9.01 5.25
C GLY A 74 -2.26 8.70 4.68
N TYR A 75 -3.33 9.17 5.31
CA TYR A 75 -4.70 8.97 4.84
C TYR A 75 -4.95 9.72 3.53
N ASP A 76 -4.45 10.95 3.42
CA ASP A 76 -4.57 11.77 2.22
C ASP A 76 -3.74 11.21 1.06
N ILE A 77 -2.51 10.77 1.33
CA ILE A 77 -1.65 10.13 0.34
C ILE A 77 -2.26 8.81 -0.16
N ALA A 78 -2.83 8.01 0.73
CA ALA A 78 -3.48 6.75 0.35
C ALA A 78 -4.71 6.97 -0.54
N LYS A 79 -5.52 8.02 -0.28
CA LYS A 79 -6.63 8.42 -1.15
C LYS A 79 -6.13 8.92 -2.51
N LEU A 80 -5.20 9.87 -2.50
CA LEU A 80 -4.70 10.52 -3.71
C LEU A 80 -4.03 9.54 -4.68
N PHE A 81 -3.25 8.60 -4.15
CA PHE A 81 -2.47 7.65 -4.93
C PHE A 81 -3.05 6.23 -4.89
N ALA A 82 -4.34 6.06 -4.59
CA ALA A 82 -4.97 4.74 -4.44
C ALA A 82 -4.74 3.82 -5.65
N ILE A 83 -4.73 4.38 -6.87
CA ILE A 83 -4.48 3.65 -8.13
C ILE A 83 -3.07 3.03 -8.21
N LYS A 84 -2.15 3.43 -7.32
CA LYS A 84 -0.78 2.89 -7.24
C LYS A 84 -0.65 1.75 -6.23
N PHE A 85 -1.67 1.50 -5.40
CA PHE A 85 -1.64 0.47 -4.35
C PHE A 85 -2.50 -0.73 -4.73
N SER A 86 -1.97 -1.95 -4.53
CA SER A 86 -2.82 -3.15 -4.59
C SER A 86 -3.38 -3.50 -3.21
N HIS A 87 -2.67 -3.14 -2.14
CA HIS A 87 -3.10 -3.38 -0.77
C HIS A 87 -2.84 -2.14 0.10
N ILE A 88 -3.71 -1.91 1.07
CA ILE A 88 -3.54 -0.89 2.09
C ILE A 88 -3.74 -1.56 3.45
N SER A 89 -2.75 -1.43 4.34
CA SER A 89 -2.78 -1.93 5.70
C SER A 89 -2.90 -0.77 6.69
N PRO A 90 -4.13 -0.42 7.09
CA PRO A 90 -4.31 0.53 8.17
C PRO A 90 -3.87 -0.07 9.51
N VAL A 91 -3.25 0.76 10.34
CA VAL A 91 -2.66 0.38 11.62
C VAL A 91 -3.58 0.80 12.76
N TRP A 92 -4.67 0.05 12.92
CA TRP A 92 -5.70 0.30 13.94
C TRP A 92 -5.75 -0.80 14.99
N LEU A 93 -5.65 -2.05 14.56
CA LEU A 93 -6.09 -3.17 15.38
C LEU A 93 -4.96 -3.71 16.24
N ARG A 94 -5.28 -3.99 17.49
CA ARG A 94 -4.41 -4.72 18.40
C ARG A 94 -5.19 -5.75 19.21
N LEU A 95 -4.48 -6.80 19.60
CA LEU A 95 -4.98 -7.94 20.34
C LEU A 95 -4.11 -8.06 21.60
N PRO A 96 -4.52 -7.51 22.76
CA PRO A 96 -3.83 -7.76 24.01
C PRO A 96 -3.98 -9.23 24.47
N PRO A 97 -3.10 -9.74 25.34
CA PRO A 97 -3.28 -11.07 25.92
C PRO A 97 -4.54 -11.08 26.78
N SER A 98 -5.52 -11.89 26.38
CA SER A 98 -6.80 -12.01 27.07
C SER A 98 -7.42 -13.37 26.81
N GLU A 99 -7.98 -13.98 27.86
CA GLU A 99 -8.74 -15.22 27.79
C GLU A 99 -9.97 -15.11 26.87
N SER A 100 -10.51 -13.90 26.69
CA SER A 100 -11.67 -13.66 25.82
C SER A 100 -11.32 -13.36 24.37
N CYS A 101 -10.03 -13.24 24.02
CA CYS A 101 -9.56 -12.83 22.69
C CYS A 101 -10.26 -11.56 22.17
N THR A 102 -10.03 -10.41 22.81
CA THR A 102 -10.68 -9.14 22.45
C THR A 102 -9.82 -8.33 21.49
N VAL A 103 -10.42 -7.85 20.39
CA VAL A 103 -9.77 -6.93 19.44
C VAL A 103 -10.04 -5.48 19.86
N GLU A 104 -8.98 -4.71 20.03
CA GLU A 104 -9.03 -3.28 20.37
C GLU A 104 -8.67 -2.42 19.14
N GLY A 105 -8.99 -1.11 19.21
CA GLY A 105 -8.76 -0.16 18.11
C GLY A 105 -9.87 -0.10 17.06
N LEU A 106 -11.02 -0.72 17.33
CA LEU A 106 -12.18 -0.70 16.42
C LEU A 106 -12.75 0.70 16.17
N HIS A 107 -12.57 1.63 17.10
CA HIS A 107 -13.02 3.01 16.96
C HIS A 107 -12.21 3.82 15.95
N ASP A 108 -11.00 3.37 15.59
CA ASP A 108 -10.14 4.02 14.59
C ASP A 108 -10.50 3.60 13.15
N ILE A 109 -11.44 2.67 12.97
CA ILE A 109 -11.90 2.23 11.65
C ILE A 109 -12.72 3.35 11.01
N ASP A 110 -12.14 3.98 9.98
CA ASP A 110 -12.81 5.02 9.20
C ASP A 110 -13.40 4.44 7.91
N SER A 111 -14.67 4.06 7.95
CA SER A 111 -15.41 3.54 6.79
C SER A 111 -15.59 4.57 5.68
N SER A 112 -15.63 5.87 6.02
CA SER A 112 -15.71 6.96 5.05
C SER A 112 -14.43 7.05 4.24
N TRP A 113 -13.28 6.93 4.91
CA TRP A 113 -11.97 6.93 4.29
C TRP A 113 -11.76 5.70 3.41
N ILE A 114 -12.14 4.51 3.89
CA ILE A 114 -12.11 3.27 3.09
C ILE A 114 -12.91 3.47 1.78
N SER A 115 -14.12 4.04 1.89
CA SER A 115 -14.99 4.30 0.73
C SER A 115 -14.36 5.33 -0.23
N ALA A 116 -13.73 6.38 0.30
CA ALA A 116 -13.06 7.41 -0.50
C ALA A 116 -11.81 6.89 -1.22
N VAL A 117 -11.12 5.89 -0.66
CA VAL A 117 -10.01 5.22 -1.35
C VAL A 117 -10.54 4.28 -2.44
N ARG A 118 -11.59 3.51 -2.15
CA ARG A 118 -12.22 2.59 -3.12
C ARG A 118 -12.88 3.31 -4.30
N SER A 119 -13.33 4.55 -4.13
CA SER A 119 -13.86 5.33 -5.25
C SER A 119 -12.80 5.73 -6.28
N VAL A 120 -11.51 5.69 -5.91
CA VAL A 120 -10.38 5.93 -6.81
C VAL A 120 -9.82 4.61 -7.35
N ASN A 121 -9.81 3.55 -6.55
CA ASN A 121 -9.37 2.22 -6.94
C ASN A 121 -10.25 1.15 -6.28
N GLU A 122 -11.23 0.62 -7.02
CA GLU A 122 -12.18 -0.37 -6.51
C GLU A 122 -11.53 -1.72 -6.16
N ASP A 123 -10.43 -2.06 -6.84
CA ASP A 123 -9.71 -3.33 -6.69
C ASP A 123 -8.75 -3.35 -5.47
N VAL A 124 -8.58 -2.22 -4.79
CA VAL A 124 -7.64 -2.14 -3.66
C VAL A 124 -8.11 -2.97 -2.47
N LYS A 125 -7.21 -3.82 -1.95
CA LYS A 125 -7.51 -4.69 -0.81
C LYS A 125 -7.11 -4.03 0.50
N PHE A 126 -8.05 -3.95 1.43
CA PHE A 126 -7.77 -3.52 2.79
C PHE A 126 -7.33 -4.71 3.63
N LEU A 127 -6.15 -4.61 4.23
CA LEU A 127 -5.56 -5.63 5.09
C LEU A 127 -5.14 -4.99 6.43
N PRO A 128 -6.09 -4.67 7.33
CA PRO A 128 -5.77 -4.06 8.62
C PRO A 128 -4.71 -4.86 9.37
N ARG A 129 -3.67 -4.18 9.85
CA ARG A 129 -2.63 -4.82 10.65
C ARG A 129 -3.22 -5.18 12.01
N LEU A 130 -3.13 -6.46 12.39
CA LEU A 130 -3.45 -6.93 13.74
C LEU A 130 -2.17 -7.13 14.52
N LEU A 131 -1.95 -6.32 15.56
CA LEU A 131 -0.78 -6.43 16.44
C LEU A 131 -1.11 -7.26 17.68
N PHE A 132 -0.32 -8.31 17.95
CA PHE A 132 -0.32 -8.99 19.25
C PHE A 132 0.46 -8.11 20.22
N ASP A 133 -0.25 -7.38 21.08
CA ASP A 133 0.30 -6.29 21.88
C ASP A 133 0.50 -6.72 23.34
N GLY A 134 1.73 -6.62 23.86
CA GLY A 134 2.03 -7.01 25.25
C GLY A 134 2.04 -8.52 25.54
N TRP A 135 2.12 -9.37 24.51
CA TRP A 135 2.12 -10.83 24.69
C TRP A 135 3.45 -11.34 25.27
N THR A 136 3.36 -12.26 26.22
CA THR A 136 4.50 -13.06 26.72
C THR A 136 4.60 -14.40 25.99
N GLU A 137 5.74 -15.10 26.14
CA GLU A 137 5.88 -16.47 25.65
C GLU A 137 4.76 -17.38 26.17
N SER A 138 4.38 -17.22 27.44
CA SER A 138 3.33 -18.04 28.07
C SER A 138 1.96 -17.83 27.41
N ASP A 139 1.66 -16.60 26.98
CA ASP A 139 0.39 -16.27 26.32
C ASP A 139 0.32 -16.92 24.93
N TYR A 140 1.42 -16.86 24.18
CA TYR A 140 1.54 -17.58 22.91
C TYR A 140 1.39 -19.09 23.12
N GLN A 141 2.05 -19.68 24.12
CA GLN A 141 1.92 -21.11 24.39
C GLN A 141 0.47 -21.50 24.75
N LYS A 142 -0.22 -20.70 25.59
CA LYS A 142 -1.63 -20.93 25.95
C LYS A 142 -2.54 -20.88 24.72
N LEU A 143 -2.41 -19.85 23.88
CA LEU A 143 -3.22 -19.72 22.66
C LEU A 143 -2.91 -20.86 21.68
N LEU A 144 -1.63 -21.13 21.39
CA LEU A 144 -1.23 -22.07 20.35
C LEU A 144 -1.47 -23.53 20.73
N ARG A 145 -1.56 -23.87 22.02
CA ARG A 145 -1.85 -25.24 22.48
C ARG A 145 -3.33 -25.54 22.67
N SER A 146 -4.20 -24.53 22.68
CA SER A 146 -5.64 -24.70 22.94
C SER A 146 -6.46 -24.46 21.67
N SER A 147 -6.99 -25.53 21.06
CA SER A 147 -7.89 -25.42 19.90
C SER A 147 -9.15 -24.61 20.20
N GLY A 148 -9.64 -24.65 21.45
CA GLY A 148 -10.74 -23.81 21.92
C GLY A 148 -10.39 -22.33 21.92
N ALA A 149 -9.21 -21.96 22.43
CA ALA A 149 -8.73 -20.59 22.43
C ALA A 149 -8.48 -20.07 21.00
N GLN A 150 -7.88 -20.90 20.13
CA GLN A 150 -7.70 -20.58 18.71
C GLN A 150 -9.04 -20.31 18.01
N SER A 151 -10.01 -21.21 18.17
CA SER A 151 -11.33 -21.09 17.56
C SER A 151 -12.04 -19.82 18.06
N LYS A 152 -11.92 -19.52 19.36
CA LYS A 152 -12.47 -18.30 19.94
C LYS A 152 -11.82 -17.04 19.34
N CYS A 153 -10.49 -16.96 19.32
CA CYS A 153 -9.75 -15.85 18.72
C CYS A 153 -10.10 -15.66 17.24
N ILE A 154 -10.13 -16.74 16.45
CA ILE A 154 -10.51 -16.70 15.03
C ILE A 154 -11.95 -16.17 14.88
N SER A 155 -12.89 -16.62 15.71
CA SER A 155 -14.27 -16.16 15.67
C SER A 155 -14.43 -14.67 15.99
N THR A 156 -13.56 -14.11 16.84
CA THR A 156 -13.56 -12.67 17.14
C THR A 156 -12.86 -11.85 16.05
N ILE A 157 -11.76 -12.34 15.48
CA ILE A 157 -10.94 -11.60 14.52
C ILE A 157 -11.57 -11.58 13.12
N LEU A 158 -12.15 -12.69 12.66
CA LEU A 158 -12.65 -12.82 11.28
C LEU A 158 -13.70 -11.76 10.89
N PRO A 159 -14.70 -11.42 11.73
CA PRO A 159 -15.68 -10.38 11.40
C PRO A 159 -15.04 -9.00 11.21
N VAL A 160 -14.02 -8.67 12.00
CA VAL A 160 -13.31 -7.39 11.93
C VAL A 160 -12.49 -7.27 10.64
N LEU A 161 -11.91 -8.38 10.17
CA LEU A 161 -11.07 -8.40 8.96
C LEU A 161 -11.87 -8.53 7.65
N LYS A 162 -13.12 -8.99 7.70
CA LYS A 162 -14.00 -9.12 6.52
C LYS A 162 -14.86 -7.88 6.25
N GLY A 163 -14.84 -6.91 7.15
CA GLY A 163 -15.58 -5.64 7.05
C GLY A 163 -15.00 -4.67 6.02
#